data_AF-A0A1F4M602-F1
#
_entry.id   AF-A0A1F4M602-F1
#
_cell.length_a   1.000
_cell.length_b   1.000
_cell.length_c   1.000
_cell.angle_alpha   90.00
_cell.angle_beta   90.00
_cell.angle_gamma   90.00
#
_symmetry.space_group_name_H-M   'P 1'
#
loop_
_entity.id
_entity.type
_entity.pdbx_description
1 polymer ?
#
loop_
_entity_poly.entity_id
_entity_poly.type
_entity_poly.pdbx_seq_one_letter_code
_entity_poly.pdbx_strand_id
1 'polypeptide(L)'
;MYVALFNAKRVCPSDFHASRLTTIQTALMGIEDCGWRVVGITREALELLATVDFNKNKLPRQLCRGHITDRIDTTRLLFERGEPIELDDFFKVFLHNDRTVIMLNKQNTKPFPDYIDIDNSDATLFPNGSLMSWKHRKKEREYLRLLHAELLARERK
;
A
#
# COMPACT_ATOMS: atom_id res chain seq x y z
N MET A 1 -18.14 11.41 -3.51
CA MET A 1 -17.78 10.98 -2.13
C MET A 1 -16.71 11.86 -1.49
N TYR A 2 -15.53 12.05 -2.11
CA TYR A 2 -14.49 12.96 -1.59
C TYR A 2 -15.03 14.37 -1.26
N VAL A 3 -15.68 15.04 -2.21
CA VAL A 3 -16.28 16.37 -2.01
C VAL A 3 -17.28 16.41 -0.85
N ALA A 4 -18.07 15.35 -0.67
CA ALA A 4 -19.00 15.26 0.45
C ALA A 4 -18.28 15.19 1.80
N LEU A 5 -17.21 14.38 1.91
CA LEU A 5 -16.37 14.32 3.11
C LEU A 5 -15.64 15.65 3.37
N PHE A 6 -15.24 16.34 2.30
CA PHE A 6 -14.60 17.65 2.39
C PHE A 6 -15.56 18.69 2.99
N ASN A 7 -16.78 18.77 2.46
CA ASN A 7 -17.82 19.63 2.99
C ASN A 7 -18.20 19.24 4.43
N ALA A 8 -18.30 17.94 4.72
CA ALA A 8 -18.60 17.45 6.06
C ALA A 8 -17.53 17.86 7.09
N LYS A 9 -16.24 17.85 6.73
CA LYS A 9 -15.16 18.38 7.58
C LYS A 9 -15.33 19.87 7.85
N ARG A 10 -15.73 20.66 6.86
CA ARG A 10 -15.91 22.11 7.02
C ARG A 10 -17.08 22.43 7.95
N VAL A 11 -18.17 21.69 7.84
CA VAL A 11 -19.38 21.92 8.65
C VAL A 11 -19.26 21.32 10.05
N CYS A 12 -18.67 20.13 10.18
CA CYS A 12 -18.56 19.38 11.43
C CYS A 12 -17.10 18.94 11.70
N PRO A 13 -16.16 19.87 11.95
CA PRO A 13 -14.74 19.56 12.07
C PRO A 13 -14.39 18.65 13.26
N SER A 14 -15.18 18.67 14.34
CA SER A 14 -15.04 17.76 15.48
C SER A 14 -15.34 16.32 15.09
N ASP A 15 -16.35 16.10 14.25
CA ASP A 15 -16.81 14.76 13.86
C ASP A 15 -16.05 14.20 12.67
N PHE A 16 -15.40 15.06 11.89
CA PHE A 16 -14.60 14.71 10.71
C PHE A 16 -13.15 15.19 10.88
N HIS A 17 -12.58 14.88 12.05
CA HIS A 17 -11.16 15.09 12.32
C HIS A 17 -10.26 14.18 11.45
N ALA A 18 -8.99 14.54 11.30
CA ALA A 18 -8.06 13.89 10.37
C ALA A 18 -7.96 12.36 10.56
N SER A 19 -7.87 11.87 11.80
CA SER A 19 -7.84 10.42 12.07
C SER A 19 -9.07 9.68 11.53
N ARG A 20 -10.29 10.23 11.70
CA ARG A 20 -11.51 9.60 11.19
C ARG A 20 -11.60 9.65 9.68
N LEU A 21 -11.23 10.78 9.06
CA LEU A 21 -11.14 10.87 7.61
C LEU A 21 -10.14 9.87 7.03
N THR A 22 -9.00 9.67 7.71
CA THR A 22 -8.01 8.65 7.35
C THR A 22 -8.61 7.25 7.37
N THR A 23 -9.40 6.91 8.41
CA THR A 23 -10.12 5.64 8.50
C THR A 23 -11.13 5.46 7.37
N ILE A 24 -11.92 6.51 7.07
CA ILE A 24 -12.91 6.47 5.98
C ILE A 24 -12.20 6.26 4.63
N GLN A 25 -11.17 7.04 4.33
CA GLN A 25 -10.39 6.88 3.09
C GLN A 25 -9.76 5.50 2.97
N THR A 26 -9.18 5.00 4.07
CA THR A 26 -8.61 3.65 4.14
C THR A 26 -9.64 2.59 3.78
N ALA A 27 -10.85 2.69 4.34
CA ALA A 27 -11.91 1.72 4.10
C ALA A 27 -12.36 1.75 2.63
N LEU A 28 -12.55 2.94 2.07
CA LEU A 28 -13.01 3.12 0.69
C LEU A 28 -12.04 2.49 -0.31
N MET A 29 -10.74 2.68 -0.12
CA MET A 29 -9.73 2.12 -1.01
C MET A 29 -9.42 0.67 -0.71
N GLY A 30 -9.67 0.26 0.53
CA GLY A 30 -9.63 -1.14 0.95
C GLY A 30 -10.70 -2.00 0.29
N ILE A 31 -11.61 -1.43 -0.52
CA ILE A 31 -12.62 -2.14 -1.31
C ILE A 31 -12.14 -2.39 -2.74
N GLU A 32 -11.35 -1.47 -3.30
CA GLU A 32 -10.90 -1.56 -4.68
C GLU A 32 -9.69 -2.49 -4.84
N ASP A 33 -9.68 -3.28 -5.92
CA ASP A 33 -8.57 -4.20 -6.22
C ASP A 33 -7.25 -3.44 -6.46
N CYS A 34 -7.32 -2.19 -6.93
CA CYS A 34 -6.18 -1.32 -7.21
C CYS A 34 -5.70 -0.49 -6.01
N GLY A 35 -6.42 -0.54 -4.88
CA GLY A 35 -6.03 0.13 -3.65
C GLY A 35 -4.81 -0.54 -3.00
N TRP A 36 -4.06 0.26 -2.23
CA TRP A 36 -2.85 -0.15 -1.52
C TRP A 36 -1.83 -0.76 -2.47
N ARG A 37 -1.51 -0.02 -3.54
CA ARG A 37 -0.71 -0.50 -4.66
C ARG A 37 0.67 -0.92 -4.19
N VAL A 38 0.99 -2.20 -4.31
CA VAL A 38 2.33 -2.70 -4.00
C VAL A 38 3.29 -2.27 -5.09
N VAL A 39 4.32 -1.49 -4.71
CA VAL A 39 5.37 -1.01 -5.62
C VAL A 39 6.75 -1.55 -5.26
N GLY A 40 6.85 -2.33 -4.20
CA GLY A 40 8.11 -2.90 -3.77
C GLY A 40 7.98 -3.98 -2.71
N ILE A 41 9.10 -4.62 -2.42
CA ILE A 41 9.24 -5.59 -1.33
C ILE A 41 10.61 -5.44 -0.66
N THR A 42 10.67 -5.50 0.66
CA THR A 42 11.97 -5.51 1.36
C THR A 42 12.67 -6.85 1.13
N ARG A 43 14.00 -6.85 1.14
CA ARG A 43 14.80 -8.07 0.97
C ARG A 43 14.41 -9.14 1.98
N GLU A 44 14.31 -8.78 3.25
CA GLU A 44 14.01 -9.74 4.32
C GLU A 44 12.59 -10.31 4.21
N ALA A 45 11.64 -9.52 3.68
CA ALA A 45 10.30 -10.04 3.39
C ALA A 45 10.32 -11.04 2.23
N LEU A 46 11.12 -10.77 1.18
CA LEU A 46 11.29 -11.68 0.05
C LEU A 46 11.96 -13.00 0.48
N GLU A 47 13.02 -12.92 1.28
CA GLU A 47 13.72 -14.07 1.87
C GLU A 47 12.79 -14.87 2.78
N LEU A 48 12.03 -14.20 3.64
CA LEU A 48 11.05 -14.85 4.52
C LEU A 48 9.98 -15.60 3.71
N LEU A 49 9.49 -15.04 2.61
CA LEU A 49 8.57 -15.74 1.69
C LEU A 49 9.24 -16.95 1.01
N ALA A 50 10.53 -16.87 0.68
CA ALA A 50 11.26 -17.97 0.07
C ALA A 50 11.36 -19.19 1.00
N THR A 51 11.46 -18.99 2.32
CA THR A 51 11.49 -20.09 3.31
C THR A 51 10.26 -21.01 3.29
N VAL A 52 9.14 -20.51 2.77
CA VAL A 52 7.87 -21.25 2.65
C VAL A 52 7.50 -21.53 1.19
N ASP A 53 8.46 -21.44 0.26
CA ASP A 53 8.25 -21.54 -1.20
C ASP A 53 7.11 -20.64 -1.70
N PHE A 54 7.01 -19.43 -1.15
CA PHE A 54 5.99 -18.46 -1.52
C PHE A 54 4.56 -19.02 -1.40
N ASN A 55 4.34 -20.03 -0.55
CA ASN A 55 3.07 -20.73 -0.52
C ASN A 55 1.95 -19.86 0.10
N LYS A 56 0.88 -19.62 -0.65
CA LYS A 56 -0.28 -18.81 -0.23
C LYS A 56 -0.93 -19.28 1.08
N ASN A 57 -0.85 -20.57 1.40
CA ASN A 57 -1.46 -21.15 2.60
C ASN A 57 -0.51 -21.11 3.81
N LYS A 58 0.74 -20.66 3.61
CA LYS A 58 1.79 -20.60 4.63
C LYS A 58 2.39 -19.19 4.75
N LEU A 59 1.64 -18.16 4.35
CA LEU A 59 2.11 -16.78 4.42
C LEU A 59 2.47 -16.41 5.88
N PRO A 60 3.72 -15.96 6.11
CA PRO A 60 4.15 -15.58 7.46
C PRO A 60 3.34 -14.40 7.99
N ARG A 61 2.82 -14.52 9.22
CA ARG A 61 2.07 -13.45 9.91
C ARG A 61 2.90 -12.19 10.22
N GLN A 62 4.20 -12.28 10.01
CA GLN A 62 5.17 -11.21 10.23
C GLN A 62 5.19 -10.21 9.08
N LEU A 63 4.48 -10.47 7.98
CA LEU A 63 4.45 -9.60 6.81
C LEU A 63 3.28 -8.60 6.87
N CYS A 64 3.50 -7.42 6.33
CA CYS A 64 2.48 -6.39 6.11
C CYS A 64 2.74 -5.62 4.80
N ARG A 65 1.77 -4.78 4.43
CA ARG A 65 1.95 -3.70 3.46
C ARG A 65 2.15 -2.40 4.22
N GLY A 66 3.36 -1.85 4.20
CA GLY A 66 3.66 -0.54 4.78
C GLY A 66 3.49 0.56 3.74
N HIS A 67 2.83 1.66 4.09
CA HIS A 67 2.69 2.81 3.19
C HIS A 67 3.98 3.65 3.16
N ILE A 68 4.43 4.00 1.95
CA ILE A 68 5.59 4.89 1.77
C ILE A 68 5.27 6.26 2.36
N THR A 69 4.12 6.82 1.96
CA THR A 69 3.57 8.08 2.47
C THR A 69 2.55 7.79 3.57
N ASP A 70 2.68 8.42 4.73
CA ASP A 70 1.76 8.18 5.83
C ASP A 70 0.35 8.65 5.44
N ARG A 71 -0.65 7.78 5.64
CA ARG A 71 -2.03 8.07 5.18
C ARG A 71 -2.60 9.35 5.80
N ILE A 72 -2.20 9.68 7.03
CA ILE A 72 -2.63 10.91 7.68
C ILE A 72 -2.13 12.15 6.93
N ASP A 73 -0.95 12.09 6.30
CA ASP A 73 -0.42 13.22 5.54
C ASP A 73 -1.18 13.41 4.23
N THR A 74 -1.58 12.31 3.57
CA THR A 74 -2.52 12.34 2.44
C THR A 74 -3.86 12.95 2.86
N THR A 75 -4.41 12.55 4.01
CA THR A 75 -5.64 13.15 4.54
C THR A 75 -5.49 14.66 4.74
N ARG A 76 -4.41 15.11 5.38
CA ARG A 76 -4.15 16.53 5.59
C ARG A 76 -4.07 17.30 4.27
N LEU A 77 -3.29 16.78 3.32
CA LEU A 77 -3.14 17.36 1.98
C LEU A 77 -4.49 17.53 1.24
N LEU A 78 -5.40 16.58 1.42
CA LEU A 78 -6.69 16.57 0.73
C LEU A 78 -7.77 17.41 1.41
N PHE A 79 -7.69 17.58 2.74
CA PHE A 79 -8.79 18.11 3.54
C PHE A 79 -8.46 19.36 4.37
N GLU A 80 -7.19 19.75 4.53
CA GLU A 80 -6.78 20.96 5.28
C GLU A 80 -6.54 22.18 4.36
N ARG A 81 -7.18 22.15 3.19
CA ARG A 81 -7.12 23.19 2.16
C ARG A 81 -8.42 23.99 2.11
N GLY A 82 -8.38 25.17 1.49
CA GLY A 82 -9.55 26.05 1.36
C GLY A 82 -10.66 25.45 0.50
N GLU A 83 -10.30 24.83 -0.62
CA GLU A 83 -11.22 24.27 -1.60
C GLU A 83 -10.84 22.82 -1.96
N PRO A 84 -11.81 21.95 -2.29
CA PRO A 84 -11.51 20.59 -2.71
C PRO A 84 -10.68 20.62 -4.00
N ILE A 85 -9.80 19.64 -4.18
CA ILE A 85 -9.10 19.50 -5.45
C ILE A 85 -10.02 18.89 -6.51
N GLU A 86 -9.71 19.21 -7.76
CA GLU A 86 -10.35 18.62 -8.93
C GLU A 86 -10.22 17.09 -8.94
N LEU A 87 -11.20 16.44 -9.54
CA LEU A 87 -11.36 14.98 -9.47
C LEU A 87 -10.14 14.22 -10.01
N ASP A 88 -9.59 14.67 -11.14
CA ASP A 88 -8.43 14.00 -11.75
C ASP A 88 -7.19 14.14 -10.87
N ASP A 89 -6.99 15.30 -10.26
CA ASP A 89 -5.87 15.56 -9.37
C ASP A 89 -6.04 14.83 -8.04
N PHE A 90 -7.29 14.64 -7.58
CA PHE A 90 -7.60 13.76 -6.46
C PHE A 90 -7.06 12.36 -6.72
N PHE A 91 -7.39 11.74 -7.85
CA PHE A 91 -6.91 10.38 -8.13
C PHE A 91 -5.39 10.32 -8.30
N LYS A 92 -4.77 11.32 -8.93
CA LYS A 92 -3.30 11.38 -9.05
C LYS A 92 -2.62 11.41 -7.68
N VAL A 93 -3.01 12.37 -6.83
CA VAL A 93 -2.45 12.52 -5.47
C VAL A 93 -2.72 11.26 -4.66
N PHE A 94 -3.94 10.76 -4.74
CA PHE A 94 -4.37 9.61 -3.97
C PHE A 94 -3.57 8.36 -4.36
N LEU A 95 -3.59 7.97 -5.64
CA LEU A 95 -2.89 6.78 -6.13
C LEU A 95 -1.37 6.86 -5.93
N HIS A 96 -0.80 8.06 -6.03
CA HIS A 96 0.62 8.27 -5.75
C HIS A 96 0.97 8.02 -4.28
N ASN A 97 0.15 8.51 -3.35
CA ASN A 97 0.41 8.34 -1.92
C ASN A 97 -0.06 6.99 -1.36
N ASP A 98 -0.91 6.27 -2.09
CA ASP A 98 -1.43 4.94 -1.73
C ASP A 98 -0.45 3.80 -2.09
N ARG A 99 0.80 4.15 -2.44
CA ARG A 99 1.88 3.19 -2.70
C ARG A 99 2.34 2.51 -1.41
N THR A 100 2.46 1.19 -1.50
CA THR A 100 2.86 0.33 -0.38
C THR A 100 4.02 -0.59 -0.76
N VAL A 101 4.73 -1.07 0.26
CA VAL A 101 5.80 -2.05 0.14
C VAL A 101 5.48 -3.25 1.01
N ILE A 102 5.67 -4.46 0.49
CA ILE A 102 5.60 -5.69 1.29
C ILE A 102 6.84 -5.75 2.18
N MET A 103 6.65 -5.81 3.50
CA MET A 103 7.75 -5.74 4.45
C MET A 103 7.42 -6.53 5.73
N LEU A 104 8.40 -6.68 6.63
CA LEU A 104 8.15 -7.19 7.96
C LEU A 104 7.42 -6.15 8.84
N ASN A 105 6.55 -6.58 9.75
CA ASN A 105 5.82 -5.72 10.67
C ASN A 105 6.75 -4.78 11.45
N LYS A 106 7.94 -5.27 11.84
CA LYS A 106 8.96 -4.49 12.56
C LYS A 106 9.61 -3.38 11.71
N GLN A 107 9.51 -3.47 10.38
CA GLN A 107 10.04 -2.48 9.43
C GLN A 107 9.03 -1.38 9.10
N ASN A 108 7.76 -1.54 9.50
CA ASN A 108 6.70 -0.55 9.24
C ASN A 108 6.78 0.64 10.22
N THR A 109 7.93 1.29 10.25
CA THR A 109 8.26 2.45 11.05
C THR A 109 9.08 3.43 10.19
N LYS A 110 9.44 4.60 10.74
CA LYS A 110 10.35 5.54 10.07
C LYS A 110 11.76 5.44 10.70
N PRO A 111 12.85 5.59 9.92
CA PRO A 111 12.88 5.81 8.47
C PRO A 111 12.36 4.60 7.68
N PHE A 112 11.75 4.88 6.52
CA PHE A 112 11.17 3.82 5.69
C PHE A 112 12.30 2.95 5.10
N PRO A 113 12.16 1.61 5.12
CA PRO A 113 13.25 0.73 4.69
C PRO A 113 13.50 0.80 3.18
N ASP A 114 14.72 0.49 2.77
CA ASP A 114 15.03 0.22 1.38
C ASP A 114 14.25 -1.00 0.89
N TYR A 115 13.86 -0.99 -0.39
CA TYR A 115 13.09 -2.05 -0.99
C TYR A 115 13.49 -2.31 -2.44
N ILE A 116 13.18 -3.51 -2.90
CA ILE A 116 13.32 -3.91 -4.29
C ILE A 116 12.06 -3.48 -5.03
N ASP A 117 12.24 -2.72 -6.11
CA ASP A 117 11.12 -2.25 -6.94
C ASP A 117 10.34 -3.41 -7.57
N ILE A 118 9.03 -3.23 -7.62
CA ILE A 118 8.09 -4.11 -8.33
C ILE A 118 7.39 -3.28 -9.39
N ASP A 119 7.51 -3.68 -10.66
CA ASP A 119 6.69 -3.09 -11.72
C ASP A 119 5.25 -3.60 -11.60
N ASN A 120 4.41 -2.74 -11.06
CA ASN A 120 2.98 -2.95 -10.87
C ASN A 120 2.20 -1.70 -11.26
N SER A 121 2.62 -1.09 -12.38
CA SER A 121 2.04 0.16 -12.90
C SER A 121 0.55 0.01 -13.25
N ASP A 122 0.15 -1.17 -13.71
CA ASP A 122 -1.23 -1.54 -14.05
C ASP A 122 -2.08 -2.00 -12.85
N ALA A 123 -1.49 -2.04 -11.64
CA ALA A 123 -2.10 -2.51 -10.40
C ALA A 123 -2.68 -3.94 -10.48
N THR A 124 -2.19 -4.77 -11.40
CA THR A 124 -2.70 -6.13 -11.53
C THR A 124 -2.06 -7.08 -10.52
N LEU A 125 -0.83 -6.84 -10.08
CA LEU A 125 -0.13 -7.67 -9.08
C LEU A 125 -0.50 -7.25 -7.65
N PHE A 126 -0.57 -8.25 -6.78
CA PHE A 126 -0.91 -8.09 -5.36
C PHE A 126 -2.22 -7.31 -5.14
N PRO A 127 -3.30 -7.63 -5.89
CA PRO A 127 -4.55 -6.90 -5.76
C PRO A 127 -5.08 -7.08 -4.34
N ASN A 128 -5.86 -6.11 -3.91
CA ASN A 128 -6.36 -6.08 -2.55
C ASN A 128 -7.18 -7.35 -2.23
N GLY A 129 -6.93 -7.95 -1.05
CA GLY A 129 -7.57 -9.20 -0.61
C GLY A 129 -8.59 -8.97 0.47
N SER A 130 -8.13 -8.39 1.58
CA SER A 130 -8.94 -7.84 2.67
C SER A 130 -8.32 -6.49 3.07
N LEU A 131 -8.99 -5.71 3.92
CA LEU A 131 -8.67 -4.28 4.15
C LEU A 131 -7.18 -3.93 4.31
N MET A 132 -6.33 -4.82 4.84
CA MET A 132 -4.87 -4.63 4.96
C MET A 132 -4.01 -5.75 4.34
N SER A 133 -4.62 -6.71 3.63
CA SER A 133 -3.97 -7.89 3.07
C SER A 133 -4.07 -7.90 1.55
N TRP A 134 -3.17 -8.62 0.88
CA TRP A 134 -3.20 -8.79 -0.58
C TRP A 134 -3.62 -10.21 -0.98
N LYS A 135 -4.10 -10.34 -2.21
CA LYS A 135 -4.32 -11.65 -2.83
C LYS A 135 -2.97 -12.18 -3.31
N HIS A 136 -2.58 -13.35 -2.81
CA HIS A 136 -1.33 -14.02 -3.18
C HIS A 136 -1.60 -15.17 -4.18
N ARG A 137 -2.00 -14.80 -5.41
CA ARG A 137 -2.43 -15.75 -6.44
C ARG A 137 -1.21 -16.37 -7.11
N LYS A 138 -1.45 -17.20 -8.13
CA LYS A 138 -0.37 -17.93 -8.84
C LYS A 138 0.65 -16.97 -9.45
N LYS A 139 0.18 -15.91 -10.11
CA LYS A 139 1.03 -14.91 -10.75
C LYS A 139 1.93 -14.16 -9.75
N GLU A 140 1.42 -13.77 -8.58
CA GLU A 140 2.24 -13.10 -7.55
C GLU A 140 3.35 -14.02 -7.03
N ARG A 141 3.05 -15.31 -6.84
CA ARG A 141 4.05 -16.30 -6.40
C ARG A 141 5.13 -16.51 -7.44
N GLU A 142 4.75 -16.65 -8.70
CA GLU A 142 5.69 -16.82 -9.81
C GLU A 142 6.58 -15.59 -9.96
N TYR A 143 6.00 -14.40 -9.91
CA TYR A 143 6.74 -13.14 -9.93
C TYR A 143 7.79 -13.08 -8.82
N LEU A 144 7.40 -13.37 -7.57
CA LEU A 144 8.32 -13.30 -6.42
C LEU A 144 9.41 -14.37 -6.47
N ARG A 145 9.12 -15.57 -6.99
CA ARG A 145 10.14 -16.60 -7.22
C ARG A 145 11.18 -16.15 -8.23
N LEU A 146 10.76 -15.57 -9.35
CA LEU A 146 11.67 -15.03 -10.36
C LEU A 146 12.51 -13.90 -9.78
N LEU A 147 11.87 -12.95 -9.07
CA LEU A 147 12.56 -11.84 -8.41
C LEU A 147 13.63 -12.33 -7.42
N HIS A 148 13.32 -13.33 -6.61
CA HIS A 148 14.27 -13.91 -5.66
C HIS A 148 15.43 -14.63 -6.38
N ALA A 149 15.13 -15.40 -7.44
CA ALA A 149 16.16 -16.07 -8.22
C ALA A 149 17.14 -15.09 -8.90
N GLU A 150 16.63 -13.98 -9.43
CA GLU A 150 17.44 -12.91 -9.99
C GLU A 150 18.34 -12.25 -8.95
N LEU A 151 17.82 -12.01 -7.75
CA LEU A 151 18.58 -11.42 -6.64
C LEU A 151 19.78 -12.30 -6.27
N LEU A 152 19.56 -13.60 -6.07
CA LEU A 152 20.64 -14.57 -5.80
C LEU A 152 21.64 -14.69 -6.96
N ALA A 153 21.20 -14.49 -8.20
CA ALA A 153 22.10 -14.51 -9.35
C ALA A 153 23.01 -13.28 -9.41
N ARG A 154 22.52 -12.11 -8.97
CA ARG A 154 23.31 -10.87 -8.90
C ARG A 154 24.36 -10.90 -7.80
N GLU A 155 24.08 -11.56 -6.68
CA GLU A 155 25.02 -11.68 -5.54
C GLU A 155 26.16 -12.66 -5.75
N ARG A 156 26.00 -13.58 -6.70
CA ARG A 156 27.03 -14.56 -7.07
C ARG A 156 28.03 -14.03 -8.11
N LYS A 157 27.79 -12.83 -8.64
CA LYS A 157 28.68 -12.14 -9.58
C LYS A 157 29.52 -11.12 -8.83
#